data_AF-A0AAE1YEE0-F1
#
_entry.id   AF-A0AAE1YEE0-F1
#
_cell.length_a   1.000
_cell.length_b   1.000
_cell.length_c   1.000
_cell.angle_alpha   90.00
_cell.angle_beta   90.00
_cell.angle_gamma   90.00
#
_symmetry.space_group_name_H-M   'P 1'
#
loop_
_entity.id
_entity.type
_entity.pdbx_description
1 polymer ?
#
loop_
_entity_poly.entity_id
_entity_poly.type
_entity_poly.pdbx_seq_one_letter_code
_entity_poly.pdbx_strand_id
1 'polypeptide(L)'
;MNIAKKLAFDVDVEPTFPVKGRVLRKKQYDENTDDEDVWSPEEAFEYDYFNVTTDRVIASMRNRFEERKRFESIFGFLLDSRRLKSLDESELWQCRNTFHSTFSHGDKSDVDLNDLYSELKILQGTLPNKFMSCIDIS
;
A
#
# COMPACT_ATOMS: atom_id res chain seq x y z
N MET A 1 16.15 -12.41 -4.24
CA MET A 1 15.77 -13.85 -4.21
C MET A 1 15.68 -14.47 -2.81
N ASN A 2 16.21 -13.87 -1.74
CA ASN A 2 16.16 -14.49 -0.39
C ASN A 2 14.82 -14.32 0.35
N ILE A 3 14.03 -13.29 0.01
CA ILE A 3 12.75 -13.02 0.69
C ILE A 3 11.72 -14.11 0.38
N ALA A 4 11.57 -14.51 -0.89
CA ALA A 4 10.64 -15.57 -1.29
C ALA A 4 10.98 -16.93 -0.65
N LYS A 5 12.27 -17.29 -0.60
CA LYS A 5 12.74 -18.51 0.06
C LYS A 5 12.48 -18.49 1.57
N LYS A 6 12.69 -17.34 2.20
CA LYS A 6 12.39 -17.14 3.62
C LYS A 6 10.89 -17.27 3.89
N LEU A 7 10.05 -16.63 3.06
CA LEU A 7 8.61 -16.72 3.20
C LEU A 7 8.12 -18.16 3.04
N ALA A 8 8.61 -18.89 2.04
CA ALA A 8 8.28 -20.30 1.84
C ALA A 8 8.63 -21.14 3.08
N PHE A 9 9.81 -20.93 3.66
CA PHE A 9 10.19 -21.55 4.93
C PHE A 9 9.26 -21.15 6.08
N ASP A 10 8.90 -19.87 6.20
CA ASP A 10 7.99 -19.36 7.25
C ASP A 10 6.57 -19.95 7.13
N VAL A 11 6.14 -20.38 5.93
CA VAL A 11 4.84 -21.03 5.69
C VAL A 11 4.93 -22.56 5.52
N ASP A 12 6.07 -23.16 5.88
CA ASP A 12 6.34 -24.61 5.78
C ASP A 12 6.18 -25.20 4.37
N VAL A 13 6.61 -24.43 3.36
CA VAL A 13 6.63 -24.81 1.94
C VAL A 13 8.08 -24.91 1.45
N GLU A 14 8.40 -25.97 0.71
CA GLU A 14 9.73 -26.14 0.13
C GLU A 14 10.02 -25.02 -0.91
N PRO A 15 11.15 -24.29 -0.81
CA PRO A 15 11.44 -23.12 -1.65
C PRO A 15 12.02 -23.51 -3.02
N THR A 16 11.43 -24.49 -3.67
CA THR A 16 11.86 -25.02 -4.97
C THR A 16 10.67 -25.20 -5.91
N PHE A 17 10.82 -24.81 -7.17
CA PHE A 17 9.79 -25.09 -8.17
C PHE A 17 9.93 -26.54 -8.65
N PRO A 18 8.82 -27.29 -8.74
CA PRO A 18 8.87 -28.68 -9.20
C PRO A 18 9.28 -28.72 -10.68
N VAL A 19 10.29 -29.53 -10.99
CA VAL A 19 10.72 -29.75 -12.37
C VAL A 19 9.71 -30.66 -13.06
N LYS A 20 8.98 -30.15 -14.07
CA LYS A 20 8.16 -31.01 -14.95
C LYS A 20 9.09 -32.01 -15.66
N GLY A 21 8.92 -33.30 -15.37
CA GLY A 21 9.59 -34.36 -16.13
C GLY A 21 9.04 -34.41 -17.55
N ARG A 22 9.89 -34.21 -18.55
CA ARG A 22 9.48 -34.36 -19.97
C ARG A 22 9.19 -35.83 -20.25
N VAL A 23 7.95 -36.16 -20.59
CA VAL A 23 7.59 -37.51 -21.03
C VAL A 23 8.07 -37.68 -22.47
N LEU A 24 9.20 -38.33 -22.66
CA LEU A 24 9.68 -38.69 -23.99
C LEU A 24 8.87 -39.88 -24.52
N ARG A 25 7.82 -39.62 -25.32
CA ARG A 25 7.10 -40.66 -26.06
C ARG A 25 7.58 -40.72 -27.51
N LYS A 26 7.58 -41.91 -28.11
CA LYS A 26 7.84 -42.08 -29.55
C LYS A 26 6.73 -41.38 -30.35
N LYS A 27 7.10 -40.35 -31.11
CA LYS A 27 6.22 -39.58 -31.99
C LYS A 27 5.90 -40.36 -33.28
N GLN A 28 4.69 -40.20 -33.81
CA GLN A 28 4.33 -40.67 -35.16
C GLN A 28 4.53 -39.55 -36.19
N TYR A 29 4.75 -39.92 -37.45
CA TYR A 29 5.21 -39.01 -38.52
C TYR A 29 4.27 -37.83 -38.83
N ASP A 30 2.98 -37.95 -38.52
CA ASP A 30 1.95 -36.95 -38.81
C ASP A 30 1.42 -36.25 -37.54
N GLU A 31 2.13 -36.39 -36.41
CA GLU A 31 1.72 -35.81 -35.13
C GLU A 31 2.16 -34.33 -35.08
N ASN A 32 1.21 -33.41 -35.28
CA ASN A 32 1.43 -31.98 -35.03
C ASN A 32 1.81 -31.79 -33.57
N THR A 33 3.03 -31.31 -33.34
CA THR A 33 3.53 -30.90 -32.04
C THR A 33 3.02 -29.50 -31.76
N ASP A 34 1.78 -29.38 -31.31
CA ASP A 34 1.47 -28.27 -30.40
C ASP A 34 2.27 -28.57 -29.14
N ASP A 35 3.50 -28.04 -29.11
CA ASP A 35 4.46 -28.24 -28.04
C ASP A 35 3.79 -27.90 -26.70
N GLU A 36 3.64 -28.92 -25.86
CA GLU A 36 3.22 -28.82 -24.46
C GLU A 36 3.91 -27.61 -23.80
N ASP A 37 3.10 -26.68 -23.27
CA ASP A 37 3.45 -25.39 -22.66
C ASP A 37 4.96 -25.10 -22.51
N VAL A 38 5.46 -24.18 -23.35
CA VAL A 38 6.86 -23.71 -23.42
C VAL A 38 7.36 -23.07 -22.10
N TRP A 39 6.46 -22.78 -21.16
CA TRP A 39 6.77 -22.05 -19.93
C TRP A 39 7.45 -22.93 -18.88
N SER A 40 8.51 -22.39 -18.27
CA SER A 40 9.11 -22.95 -17.07
C SER A 40 8.10 -22.95 -15.90
N PRO A 41 8.29 -23.82 -14.88
CA PRO A 41 7.45 -23.81 -13.69
C PRO A 41 7.38 -22.46 -12.95
N GLU A 42 8.45 -21.67 -13.04
CA GLU A 42 8.51 -20.32 -12.48
C GLU A 42 7.64 -19.35 -13.28
N GLU A 43 7.74 -19.36 -14.62
CA GLU A 43 6.89 -18.54 -15.50
C GLU A 43 5.42 -18.90 -15.35
N ALA A 44 5.08 -20.20 -15.28
CA ALA A 44 3.70 -20.64 -15.05
C ALA A 44 3.18 -20.15 -13.69
N PHE A 45 3.99 -20.23 -12.62
CA PHE A 45 3.61 -19.68 -11.32
C PHE A 45 3.40 -18.16 -11.38
N GLU A 46 4.28 -17.44 -12.07
CA GLU A 46 4.18 -15.99 -12.22
C GLU A 46 2.88 -15.59 -12.92
N TYR A 47 2.61 -16.18 -14.09
CA TYR A 47 1.45 -15.81 -14.91
C TYR A 47 0.13 -16.35 -14.38
N ASP A 48 0.05 -17.64 -14.02
CA ASP A 48 -1.22 -18.28 -13.68
C ASP A 48 -1.65 -18.04 -12.23
N TYR A 49 -0.69 -17.80 -11.33
CA TYR A 49 -0.96 -17.68 -9.91
C TYR A 49 -0.60 -16.30 -9.35
N PHE A 50 0.66 -15.88 -9.43
CA PHE A 50 1.14 -14.69 -8.75
C PHE A 50 0.47 -13.43 -9.30
N ASN A 51 0.47 -13.23 -10.62
CA ASN A 51 -0.14 -12.07 -11.26
C ASN A 51 -1.65 -12.05 -11.02
N VAL A 52 -2.34 -13.18 -11.27
CA VAL A 52 -3.80 -13.31 -11.04
C VAL A 52 -4.18 -13.00 -9.58
N THR A 53 -3.43 -13.54 -8.62
CA THR A 53 -3.69 -13.32 -7.19
C THR A 53 -3.40 -11.87 -6.80
N THR A 54 -2.29 -11.31 -7.30
CA THR A 54 -1.89 -9.93 -7.03
C THR A 54 -2.92 -8.95 -7.59
N ASP A 55 -3.36 -9.13 -8.83
CA ASP A 55 -4.40 -8.31 -9.45
C ASP A 55 -5.71 -8.39 -8.66
N ARG A 56 -6.08 -9.57 -8.18
CA ARG A 56 -7.28 -9.76 -7.35
C ARG A 56 -7.16 -9.05 -6.00
N VAL A 57 -6.00 -9.12 -5.35
CA VAL A 57 -5.73 -8.39 -4.09
C VAL A 57 -5.77 -6.89 -4.35
N ILE A 58 -5.13 -6.39 -5.41
CA ILE A 58 -5.15 -4.97 -5.80
C ILE A 58 -6.59 -4.51 -6.04
N ALA A 59 -7.38 -5.26 -6.82
CA ALA A 59 -8.77 -4.94 -7.07
C ALA A 59 -9.61 -4.93 -5.78
N SER A 60 -9.41 -5.91 -4.89
CA SER A 60 -10.07 -5.98 -3.58
C SER A 60 -9.66 -4.86 -2.62
N MET A 61 -8.46 -4.31 -2.78
CA MET A 61 -7.90 -3.25 -1.94
C MET A 61 -8.03 -1.85 -2.56
N ARG A 62 -8.45 -1.74 -3.82
CA ARG A 62 -8.42 -0.47 -4.57
C ARG A 62 -9.15 0.65 -3.83
N ASN A 63 -10.40 0.41 -3.43
CA ASN A 63 -11.20 1.40 -2.71
C ASN A 63 -10.56 1.80 -1.38
N ARG A 64 -9.98 0.85 -0.64
CA ARG A 64 -9.25 1.14 0.61
C ARG A 64 -8.02 2.00 0.38
N PHE A 65 -7.29 1.79 -0.72
CA PHE A 65 -6.17 2.66 -1.10
C PHE A 65 -6.63 4.06 -1.49
N GLU A 66 -7.74 4.18 -2.22
CA GLU A 66 -8.34 5.48 -2.58
C GLU A 66 -8.82 6.25 -1.34
N GLU A 67 -9.53 5.58 -0.44
CA GLU A 67 -9.95 6.13 0.86
C GLU A 67 -8.74 6.57 1.69
N ARG A 68 -7.69 5.74 1.74
CA ARG A 68 -6.45 6.09 2.45
C ARG A 68 -5.77 7.32 1.85
N LYS A 69 -5.71 7.44 0.52
CA LYS A 69 -5.17 8.62 -0.16
C LYS A 69 -5.99 9.87 0.14
N ARG A 70 -7.33 9.76 0.11
CA ARG A 70 -8.23 10.86 0.48
C ARG A 70 -8.02 11.27 1.93
N PHE A 71 -7.96 10.31 2.84
CA PHE A 71 -7.66 10.56 4.25
C PHE A 71 -6.30 11.26 4.42
N GLU A 72 -5.26 10.79 3.77
CA GLU A 72 -3.93 11.40 3.82
C GLU A 72 -3.91 12.82 3.22
N SER A 73 -4.70 13.10 2.18
CA SER A 73 -4.79 14.46 1.61
C SER A 73 -5.42 15.47 2.58
N ILE A 74 -6.28 15.02 3.48
CA ILE A 74 -6.95 15.87 4.47
C ILE A 74 -6.09 15.93 5.75
N PHE A 75 -5.78 14.77 6.33
CA PHE A 75 -5.20 14.62 7.66
C PHE A 75 -3.69 14.38 7.65
N GLY A 76 -3.06 14.19 6.50
CA GLY A 76 -1.70 13.67 6.43
C GLY A 76 -0.68 14.52 7.19
N PHE A 77 -0.88 15.84 7.27
CA PHE A 77 0.03 16.71 8.01
C PHE A 77 0.03 16.42 9.52
N LEU A 78 -1.04 15.85 10.06
CA LEU A 78 -1.12 15.41 11.46
C LEU A 78 -0.46 14.05 11.69
N LEU A 79 -0.22 13.25 10.64
CA LEU A 79 0.30 11.88 10.76
C LEU A 79 1.81 11.80 11.03
N ASP A 80 2.55 12.89 10.80
CA ASP A 80 3.97 13.00 11.16
C ASP A 80 4.19 14.29 11.95
N SER A 81 4.56 14.15 13.22
CA SER A 81 4.82 15.30 14.10
C SER A 81 5.90 16.21 13.55
N ARG A 82 6.92 15.67 12.86
CA ARG A 82 7.97 16.48 12.21
C ARG A 82 7.41 17.29 11.06
N ARG A 83 6.50 16.70 10.30
CA ARG A 83 5.83 17.36 9.17
C ARG A 83 4.92 18.49 9.66
N LEU A 84 4.11 18.25 10.71
CA LEU A 84 3.31 19.30 11.33
C LEU A 84 4.20 20.44 11.85
N LYS A 85 5.31 20.11 12.52
CA LYS A 85 6.24 21.11 13.08
C LYS A 85 7.02 21.89 12.03
N SER A 86 7.25 21.31 10.85
CA SER A 86 7.94 21.99 9.76
C SER A 86 7.02 22.93 8.98
N LEU A 87 5.70 22.86 9.16
CA LEU A 87 4.77 23.71 8.41
C LEU A 87 4.98 25.19 8.77
N ASP A 88 5.17 26.00 7.75
CA ASP A 88 5.14 27.45 7.90
C ASP A 88 3.69 27.98 8.04
N GLU A 89 3.54 29.30 8.25
CA GLU A 89 2.22 29.91 8.41
C GLU A 89 1.33 29.78 7.17
N SER A 90 1.92 29.84 5.97
CA SER A 90 1.19 29.70 4.71
C SER A 90 0.66 28.28 4.56
N GLU A 91 1.50 27.28 4.83
CA GLU A 91 1.14 25.87 4.76
C GLU A 91 0.10 25.49 5.81
N LEU A 92 0.21 26.00 7.05
CA LEU A 92 -0.83 25.85 8.08
C LEU A 92 -2.17 26.43 7.63
N TRP A 93 -2.14 27.59 6.97
CA TRP A 93 -3.34 28.23 6.44
C TRP A 93 -3.98 27.41 5.31
N GLN A 94 -3.17 26.80 4.45
CA GLN A 94 -3.66 25.86 3.41
C GLN A 94 -4.27 24.60 4.02
N CYS A 95 -3.64 24.02 5.04
CA CYS A 95 -4.17 22.86 5.77
C CYS A 95 -5.53 23.19 6.40
N ARG A 96 -5.63 24.35 7.07
CA ARG A 96 -6.87 24.90 7.64
C ARG A 96 -7.97 25.03 6.59
N ASN A 97 -7.68 25.59 5.42
CA ASN A 97 -8.68 25.75 4.35
C ASN A 97 -9.11 24.42 3.74
N THR A 98 -8.18 23.48 3.60
CA THR A 98 -8.48 22.12 3.13
C THR A 98 -9.43 21.43 4.10
N PHE A 99 -9.21 21.56 5.42
CA PHE A 99 -10.12 21.08 6.44
C PHE A 99 -11.50 21.72 6.33
N HIS A 100 -11.57 23.05 6.35
CA HIS A 100 -12.85 23.75 6.30
C HIS A 100 -13.65 23.42 5.05
N SER A 101 -13.03 23.43 3.87
CA SER A 101 -13.73 23.05 2.63
C SER A 101 -14.22 21.59 2.64
N THR A 102 -13.50 20.68 3.31
CA THR A 102 -13.87 19.27 3.42
C THR A 102 -15.03 19.04 4.41
N PHE A 103 -15.04 19.79 5.51
CA PHE A 103 -15.99 19.64 6.62
C PHE A 103 -17.06 20.75 6.68
N SER A 104 -17.33 21.38 5.53
CA SER A 104 -18.41 22.35 5.39
C SER A 104 -19.48 21.84 4.44
N HIS A 105 -20.73 22.12 4.77
CA HIS A 105 -21.88 21.82 3.93
C HIS A 105 -22.87 22.98 3.97
N GLY A 106 -23.01 23.68 2.84
CA GLY A 106 -23.76 24.94 2.77
C GLY A 106 -23.12 25.99 3.67
N ASP A 107 -23.94 26.65 4.50
CA ASP A 107 -23.49 27.69 5.43
C ASP A 107 -23.03 27.15 6.79
N LYS A 108 -22.97 25.82 6.94
CA LYS A 108 -22.55 25.17 8.19
C LYS A 108 -21.19 24.53 8.01
N SER A 109 -20.35 24.69 9.02
CA SER A 109 -19.06 24.03 9.13
C SER A 109 -18.99 23.28 10.45
N ASP A 110 -18.48 22.06 10.42
CA ASP A 110 -18.24 21.27 11.63
C ASP A 110 -16.96 21.73 12.36
N VAL A 111 -16.16 22.59 11.73
CA VAL A 111 -14.84 22.99 12.21
C VAL A 111 -14.77 24.51 12.34
N ASP A 112 -14.50 25.00 13.55
CA ASP A 112 -14.14 26.40 13.74
C ASP A 112 -12.71 26.64 13.26
N LEU A 113 -12.61 27.57 12.32
CA LEU A 113 -11.38 27.88 11.62
C LEU A 113 -10.30 28.53 12.50
N ASN A 114 -10.69 29.32 13.50
CA ASN A 114 -9.77 30.04 14.37
C ASN A 114 -9.29 29.14 15.52
N ASP A 115 -10.19 28.33 16.05
CA ASP A 115 -9.86 27.34 17.08
C ASP A 115 -8.90 26.30 16.50
N LEU A 116 -9.19 25.76 15.30
CA LEU A 116 -8.30 24.81 14.63
C LEU A 116 -6.89 25.39 14.44
N TYR A 117 -6.78 26.64 14.00
CA TYR A 117 -5.46 27.27 13.80
C TYR A 117 -4.69 27.41 15.12
N SER A 118 -5.37 27.84 16.17
CA SER A 118 -4.79 27.96 17.52
C SER A 118 -4.31 26.61 18.05
N GLU A 119 -5.13 25.55 17.91
CA GLU A 119 -4.78 24.19 18.30
C GLU A 119 -3.57 23.65 17.52
N LEU A 120 -3.51 23.89 16.21
CA LEU A 120 -2.36 23.47 15.39
C LEU A 120 -1.06 24.16 15.83
N LYS A 121 -1.11 25.44 16.19
CA LYS A 121 0.06 26.16 16.75
C LYS A 121 0.47 25.60 18.10
N ILE A 122 -0.48 25.26 18.97
CA ILE A 122 -0.21 24.60 20.25
C ILE A 122 0.44 23.23 20.00
N LEU A 123 -0.05 22.44 19.04
CA LEU A 123 0.52 21.14 18.69
C LEU A 123 1.94 21.26 18.14
N GLN A 124 2.23 22.26 17.29
CA GLN A 124 3.61 22.52 16.83
C GLN A 124 4.57 22.77 18.00
N GLY A 125 4.12 23.47 19.04
CA GLY A 125 4.92 23.77 20.24
C GLY A 125 5.07 22.59 21.21
N THR A 126 4.04 21.75 21.34
CA THR A 126 3.97 20.69 22.36
C THR A 126 4.47 19.33 21.88
N LEU A 127 4.40 19.05 20.57
CA LEU A 127 4.79 17.75 20.05
C LEU A 127 6.31 17.53 20.10
N PRO A 128 6.76 16.30 20.43
CA PRO A 128 8.17 15.96 20.43
C PRO A 128 8.74 15.93 19.00
N ASN A 129 10.02 16.29 18.87
CA ASN A 129 10.76 16.23 17.59
C ASN A 129 11.05 14.79 17.12
N LYS A 130 10.73 13.78 17.94
CA LYS A 130 11.00 12.37 17.68
C LYS A 130 9.74 11.69 17.17
N PHE A 131 9.89 10.86 16.13
CA PHE A 131 8.86 9.91 15.73
C PHE A 131 8.68 8.92 16.88
N MET A 132 7.55 8.97 17.59
CA MET A 132 7.18 7.89 18.49
C MET A 132 6.64 6.78 17.60
N SER A 133 7.39 5.69 17.45
CA SER A 133 6.83 4.55 16.75
C SER A 133 5.71 3.97 17.61
N CYS A 134 4.68 3.39 16.98
CA CYS A 134 3.60 2.72 17.70
C CYS A 134 4.12 1.64 18.70
N ILE A 135 5.35 1.15 18.47
CA ILE A 135 6.05 0.16 19.31
C ILE A 135 6.54 0.77 20.63
N ASP A 136 6.77 2.09 20.68
CA ASP A 136 7.26 2.79 21.87
C ASP A 136 6.14 3.14 22.89
N ILE A 137 4.88 2.84 22.56
CA ILE A 137 3.69 3.14 23.39
C ILE A 137 3.16 1.87 24.09
N SER A 138 3.85 0.73 23.95
CA SER A 138 3.47 -0.56 24.56
C SER A 138 4.05 -0.75 25.96
#